data_AF-A0A8I1YC98-F1
#
_entry.id   AF-A0A8I1YC98-F1
#
_cell.length_a   1.000
_cell.length_b   1.000
_cell.length_c   1.000
_cell.angle_alpha   90.00
_cell.angle_beta   90.00
_cell.angle_gamma   90.00
#
_symmetry.space_group_name_H-M   'P 1'
#
loop_
_entity.id
_entity.type
_entity.pdbx_description
1 polymer ?
#
loop_
_entity_poly.entity_id
_entity_poly.type
_entity_poly.pdbx_seq_one_letter_code
_entity_poly.pdbx_strand_id
1 'polypeptide(L)'
;MTTPPAPLSPSLADLRELTPARVGLGRSGASLPTDALLSFTLDHARARDAVHAAFDVSGIAAGLAGLGITPLEVSSQAHSRRDYLRRPDLGRMLDSDSRRSVESSGIAACPCAIVTACRRRRSMCMPSN
;
A
#
# COMPACT_ATOMS: atom_id res chain seq x y z
N MET A 1 -27.14 32.60 39.47
CA MET A 1 -26.61 32.20 38.16
C MET A 1 -25.70 31.00 38.39
N THR A 2 -26.15 29.81 38.01
CA THR A 2 -25.40 28.57 38.24
C THR A 2 -24.43 28.40 37.08
N THR A 3 -23.14 28.57 37.33
CA THR A 3 -22.10 28.30 36.32
C THR A 3 -22.14 26.81 35.96
N PRO A 4 -22.31 26.45 34.68
CA PRO A 4 -22.27 25.05 34.28
C PRO A 4 -20.87 24.45 34.57
N PRO A 5 -20.80 23.19 35.03
CA PRO A 5 -19.53 22.54 35.33
C PRO A 5 -18.66 22.48 34.07
N ALA A 6 -17.36 22.74 34.23
CA ALA A 6 -16.40 22.61 33.14
C ALA A 6 -16.41 21.16 32.60
N PRO A 7 -16.29 20.96 31.27
CA PRO A 7 -16.23 19.62 30.70
C PRO A 7 -15.03 18.85 31.25
N LEU A 8 -15.23 17.56 31.54
CA LEU A 8 -14.15 16.66 31.96
C LEU A 8 -13.13 16.54 30.81
N SER A 9 -11.85 16.76 31.12
CA SER A 9 -10.78 16.58 30.14
C SER A 9 -10.60 15.09 29.84
N PRO A 10 -10.42 14.70 28.56
CA PRO A 10 -10.25 13.30 28.19
C PRO A 10 -8.99 12.71 28.84
N SER A 11 -9.11 11.48 29.30
CA SER A 11 -7.97 10.71 29.83
C SER A 11 -7.01 10.31 28.72
N LEU A 12 -5.80 9.86 29.08
CA LEU A 12 -4.86 9.31 28.10
C LEU A 12 -5.41 8.07 27.39
N ALA A 13 -6.32 7.31 28.01
CA ALA A 13 -6.98 6.18 27.38
C ALA A 13 -7.95 6.65 26.29
N ASP A 14 -8.78 7.64 26.61
CA ASP A 14 -9.74 8.23 25.66
C ASP A 14 -9.02 8.79 24.42
N LEU A 15 -7.86 9.44 24.63
CA LEU A 15 -7.05 9.96 23.52
C LEU A 15 -6.48 8.86 22.61
N ARG A 16 -6.23 7.65 23.12
CA ARG A 16 -5.70 6.52 22.32
C ARG A 16 -6.76 5.94 21.41
N GLU A 17 -8.04 6.00 21.78
CA GLU A 17 -9.14 5.52 20.93
C GLU A 17 -9.42 6.45 19.75
N LEU A 18 -9.08 7.74 19.89
CA LEU A 18 -9.34 8.77 18.87
C LEU A 18 -8.30 8.79 17.74
N THR A 19 -7.16 8.10 17.87
CA THR A 19 -6.09 8.17 16.88
C THR A 19 -5.28 6.88 16.78
N PRO A 20 -4.87 6.48 15.56
CA PRO A 20 -3.88 5.41 15.39
C PRO A 20 -2.47 5.84 15.83
N ALA A 21 -2.24 7.12 16.12
CA ALA A 21 -0.96 7.60 16.61
C ALA A 21 -0.65 7.01 18.00
N ARG A 22 0.63 6.72 18.25
CA ARG A 22 1.08 6.11 19.51
C ARG A 22 1.18 7.14 20.64
N VAL A 23 0.05 7.62 21.12
CA VAL A 23 -0.07 8.57 22.24
C VAL A 23 -0.24 7.82 23.57
N GLY A 24 0.08 8.48 24.70
CA GLY A 24 -0.16 7.91 26.03
C GLY A 24 0.63 6.63 26.35
N LEU A 25 1.84 6.47 25.79
CA LEU A 25 2.67 5.27 25.98
C LEU A 25 3.34 5.17 27.36
N GLY A 26 3.34 6.26 28.14
CA GLY A 26 4.14 6.38 29.36
C GLY A 26 5.63 6.62 29.07
N ARG A 27 6.46 6.46 30.09
CA ARG A 27 7.92 6.66 30.02
C ARG A 27 8.66 5.80 31.04
N SER A 28 9.88 5.41 30.72
CA SER A 28 10.86 4.84 31.64
C SER A 28 12.04 5.81 31.74
N GLY A 29 12.05 6.62 32.80
CA GLY A 29 12.98 7.76 32.92
C GLY A 29 12.77 8.77 31.77
N ALA A 30 13.81 8.98 30.97
CA ALA A 30 13.80 9.83 29.78
C ALA A 30 13.53 9.06 28.47
N SER A 31 13.15 7.79 28.54
CA SER A 31 13.04 6.89 27.38
C SER A 31 11.67 6.21 27.29
N LEU A 32 11.42 5.54 26.16
CA LEU A 32 10.24 4.70 25.97
C LEU A 32 10.27 3.48 26.91
N PRO A 33 9.10 3.04 27.41
CA PRO A 33 8.99 1.73 28.03
C PRO A 33 9.37 0.61 27.07
N THR A 34 9.91 -0.48 27.60
CA THR A 34 10.41 -1.62 26.81
C THR A 34 9.33 -2.21 25.90
N ASP A 35 8.10 -2.35 26.40
CA ASP A 35 6.99 -2.90 25.61
C ASP A 35 6.64 -2.02 24.40
N ALA A 36 6.65 -0.70 24.58
CA ALA A 36 6.40 0.26 23.51
C ALA A 36 7.51 0.22 22.44
N LEU A 37 8.77 0.07 22.88
CA LEU A 37 9.91 -0.10 21.98
C LEU A 37 9.80 -1.41 21.19
N LEU A 38 9.51 -2.53 21.85
CA LEU A 38 9.36 -3.84 21.21
C LEU A 38 8.23 -3.83 20.18
N SER A 39 7.05 -3.29 20.53
CA SER A 39 5.94 -3.14 19.60
C SER A 39 6.33 -2.32 18.36
N PHE A 40 7.03 -1.19 18.56
CA PHE A 40 7.51 -0.38 17.45
C PHE A 40 8.48 -1.15 16.54
N THR A 41 9.42 -1.89 17.10
CA THR A 41 10.38 -2.68 16.32
C THR A 41 9.73 -3.81 15.53
N LEU A 42 8.73 -4.47 16.10
CA LEU A 42 7.95 -5.50 15.41
C LEU A 42 7.18 -4.91 14.23
N ASP A 43 6.53 -3.77 14.42
CA ASP A 43 5.77 -3.13 13.34
C ASP A 43 6.69 -2.57 12.25
N HIS A 44 7.91 -2.14 12.61
CA HIS A 44 8.94 -1.81 11.62
C HIS A 44 9.38 -3.03 10.81
N ALA A 45 9.60 -4.18 11.44
CA ALA A 45 9.92 -5.42 10.73
C ALA A 45 8.79 -5.80 9.75
N ARG A 46 7.54 -5.80 10.21
CA ARG A 46 6.35 -6.06 9.38
C ARG A 46 6.24 -5.08 8.21
N ALA A 47 6.51 -3.79 8.45
CA ALA A 47 6.48 -2.79 7.39
C ALA A 47 7.55 -3.05 6.32
N ARG A 48 8.76 -3.48 6.72
CA ARG A 48 9.81 -3.88 5.77
C ARG A 48 9.39 -5.11 4.97
N ASP A 49 8.81 -6.12 5.61
CA ASP A 49 8.33 -7.31 4.92
C ASP A 49 7.22 -6.97 3.92
N ALA A 50 6.26 -6.12 4.30
CA ALA A 50 5.22 -5.61 3.40
C ALA A 50 5.80 -4.81 2.21
N VAL A 51 6.94 -4.13 2.40
CA VAL A 51 7.68 -3.49 1.30
C VAL A 51 8.26 -4.53 0.33
N HIS A 52 8.60 -5.72 0.81
CA HIS A 52 9.20 -6.78 0.00
C HIS A 52 8.19 -7.82 -0.53
N ALA A 53 6.93 -7.77 -0.11
CA ALA A 53 5.86 -8.66 -0.57
C ALA A 53 5.68 -8.64 -2.10
N ALA A 54 5.42 -9.82 -2.67
CA ALA A 54 5.15 -9.98 -4.09
C ALA A 54 3.74 -9.48 -4.44
N PHE A 55 3.57 -8.99 -5.67
CA PHE A 55 2.26 -8.59 -6.17
C PHE A 55 1.62 -9.76 -6.92
N ASP A 56 0.55 -10.33 -6.36
CA ASP A 56 -0.17 -11.47 -6.92
C ASP A 56 -1.16 -11.02 -7.99
N VAL A 57 -0.66 -10.87 -9.22
CA VAL A 57 -1.50 -10.47 -10.37
C VAL A 57 -2.52 -11.56 -10.70
N SER A 58 -2.13 -12.83 -10.60
CA SER A 58 -3.00 -13.98 -10.86
C SER A 58 -4.20 -14.03 -9.94
N GLY A 59 -4.01 -13.87 -8.63
CA GLY A 59 -5.10 -13.88 -7.65
C GLY A 59 -6.06 -12.69 -7.85
N ILE A 60 -5.52 -11.51 -8.16
CA ILE A 60 -6.35 -10.34 -8.49
C ILE A 60 -7.15 -10.59 -9.77
N ALA A 61 -6.52 -11.13 -10.82
CA ALA A 61 -7.20 -11.43 -12.07
C ALA A 61 -8.32 -12.47 -11.89
N ALA A 62 -8.06 -13.52 -11.10
CA ALA A 62 -9.07 -14.52 -10.77
C ALA A 62 -10.23 -13.92 -9.96
N GLY A 63 -9.95 -13.07 -8.98
CA GLY A 63 -10.98 -12.37 -8.20
C GLY A 63 -11.86 -11.45 -9.06
N LEU A 64 -11.25 -10.73 -10.00
CA LEU A 64 -11.97 -9.90 -10.96
C LEU A 64 -12.81 -10.73 -11.93
N ALA A 65 -12.27 -11.85 -12.42
CA ALA A 65 -12.99 -12.77 -13.28
C ALA A 65 -14.22 -13.37 -12.56
N GLY A 66 -14.11 -13.67 -11.25
CA GLY A 66 -15.23 -14.09 -10.42
C GLY A 66 -16.35 -13.05 -10.30
N LEU A 67 -16.03 -11.77 -10.51
CA LEU A 67 -17.00 -10.67 -10.58
C LEU A 67 -17.48 -10.38 -12.01
N GLY A 68 -17.07 -11.19 -13.00
CA GLY A 68 -17.38 -10.99 -14.42
C GLY A 68 -16.55 -9.89 -15.09
N ILE A 69 -15.49 -9.40 -14.43
CA ILE A 69 -14.60 -8.37 -14.96
C ILE A 69 -13.38 -9.04 -15.56
N THR A 70 -13.09 -8.77 -16.84
CA THR A 70 -11.87 -9.24 -17.49
C THR A 70 -10.82 -8.14 -17.42
N PRO A 71 -9.81 -8.23 -16.53
CA PRO A 71 -8.76 -7.22 -16.47
C PRO A 71 -7.80 -7.36 -17.64
N LEU A 72 -7.28 -6.23 -18.11
CA LEU A 72 -6.14 -6.18 -19.01
C LEU A 72 -4.87 -6.02 -18.17
N GLU A 73 -3.98 -7.03 -18.21
CA GLU A 73 -2.68 -6.92 -17.57
C GLU A 73 -1.73 -6.08 -18.43
N VAL A 74 -1.09 -5.09 -17.80
CA VAL A 74 -0.10 -4.23 -18.43
C VAL A 74 1.12 -4.02 -17.52
N SER A 75 2.26 -3.72 -18.13
CA SER A 75 3.50 -3.36 -17.45
C SER A 75 4.01 -1.95 -17.80
N SER A 76 4.77 -1.39 -16.86
CA SER A 76 5.54 -0.17 -17.08
C SER A 76 6.88 -0.46 -17.77
N GLN A 77 7.54 0.56 -18.29
CA GLN A 77 8.92 0.47 -18.79
C GLN A 77 9.95 0.14 -17.71
N ALA A 78 9.60 0.29 -16.43
CA ALA A 78 10.42 -0.21 -15.33
C ALA A 78 10.33 -1.74 -15.22
N HIS A 79 11.23 -2.45 -15.92
CA HIS A 79 11.26 -3.92 -15.96
C HIS A 79 11.72 -4.57 -14.65
N SER A 80 12.42 -3.83 -13.79
CA SER A 80 12.88 -4.31 -12.49
C SER A 80 12.48 -3.37 -11.36
N ARG A 81 12.48 -3.91 -10.13
CA ARG A 81 12.27 -3.12 -8.91
C ARG A 81 13.36 -2.04 -8.74
N ARG A 82 14.59 -2.32 -9.15
CA ARG A 82 15.69 -1.34 -9.08
C ARG A 82 15.40 -0.15 -9.99
N ASP A 83 14.94 -0.41 -11.20
CA ASP A 83 14.58 0.65 -12.15
C ASP A 83 13.38 1.43 -11.65
N TYR A 84 12.37 0.74 -11.12
CA TYR A 84 11.18 1.39 -10.55
C TYR A 84 11.54 2.36 -9.40
N LEU A 85 12.46 1.98 -8.52
CA LEU A 85 12.87 2.80 -7.38
C LEU A 85 13.83 3.95 -7.76
N ARG A 86 14.67 3.76 -8.79
CA ARG A 86 15.69 4.75 -9.18
C ARG A 86 15.24 5.68 -10.31
N ARG A 87 14.30 5.23 -11.15
CA ARG A 87 13.82 5.92 -12.35
C ARG A 87 12.28 6.00 -12.32
N PRO A 88 11.72 6.95 -11.56
CA PRO A 88 10.27 7.14 -11.48
C PRO A 88 9.65 7.47 -12.85
N ASP A 89 10.44 8.00 -13.79
CA ASP A 89 10.03 8.30 -15.16
C ASP A 89 9.58 7.02 -15.88
N LEU A 90 10.37 5.95 -15.82
CA LEU A 90 10.06 4.66 -16.45
C LEU A 90 8.85 3.98 -15.82
N GLY A 91 8.62 4.19 -14.52
CA GLY A 91 7.45 3.66 -13.82
C GLY A 91 6.14 4.37 -14.18
N ARG A 92 6.20 5.57 -14.76
CA ARG A 92 5.04 6.36 -15.23
C ARG A 92 4.71 6.12 -16.70
N MET A 93 5.54 5.38 -17.43
CA MET A 93 5.35 5.07 -18.84
C MET A 93 5.03 3.59 -19.01
N LEU A 94 4.05 3.27 -19.85
CA LEU A 94 3.77 1.89 -20.28
C LEU A 94 4.90 1.37 -21.17
N ASP A 95 5.20 0.08 -21.07
CA ASP A 95 6.06 -0.57 -22.06
C ASP A 95 5.39 -0.63 -23.43
N SER A 96 6.19 -0.84 -24.48
CA SER A 96 5.70 -0.82 -25.87
C SER A 96 4.66 -1.89 -26.17
N ASP A 97 4.75 -3.06 -25.54
CA ASP A 97 3.85 -4.19 -25.79
C ASP A 97 2.53 -3.96 -25.07
N SER A 98 2.59 -3.53 -23.80
CA SER A 98 1.40 -3.13 -23.04
C SER A 98 0.65 -1.98 -23.69
N ARG A 99 1.37 -1.00 -24.24
CA ARG A 99 0.75 0.12 -24.94
C ARG A 99 -0.04 -0.38 -26.16
N ARG A 100 0.56 -1.25 -26.96
CA ARG A 100 -0.11 -1.88 -28.11
C ARG A 100 -1.32 -2.70 -27.68
N SER A 101 -1.20 -3.49 -26.61
CA SER A 101 -2.32 -4.28 -26.07
C SER A 101 -3.51 -3.40 -25.66
N VAL A 102 -3.27 -2.26 -24.99
CA VAL A 102 -4.33 -1.31 -24.61
C VAL A 102 -4.99 -0.72 -25.85
N GLU A 103 -4.19 -0.27 -26.83
CA GLU A 103 -4.69 0.30 -28.08
C GLU A 103 -5.51 -0.74 -28.89
N SER A 104 -5.11 -2.01 -28.87
CA SER A 104 -5.83 -3.11 -29.56
C SER A 104 -7.02 -3.68 -28.79
N SER A 105 -7.17 -3.37 -27.49
CA SER A 105 -8.21 -3.96 -26.65
C SER A 105 -9.62 -3.52 -27.04
N GLY A 106 -9.75 -2.49 -27.89
CA GLY A 106 -11.05 -2.02 -28.37
C GLY A 106 -11.95 -1.48 -27.26
N ILE A 107 -11.37 -1.13 -26.11
CA ILE A 107 -12.09 -0.51 -24.99
C ILE A 107 -12.65 0.82 -25.52
N ALA A 108 -13.97 0.89 -25.64
CA ALA A 108 -14.66 2.08 -26.08
C ALA A 108 -14.33 3.25 -25.15
N ALA A 109 -14.51 4.48 -25.64
CA ALA A 109 -14.38 5.67 -24.81
C ALA A 109 -15.36 5.60 -23.64
N CYS A 110 -14.86 5.20 -22.46
CA CYS A 110 -15.61 5.16 -21.23
C CYS A 110 -15.40 6.48 -20.46
N PRO A 111 -16.43 6.98 -19.75
CA PRO A 111 -16.30 8.16 -18.92
C PRO A 111 -15.36 7.96 -17.72
N CYS A 112 -15.04 6.71 -17.36
CA CYS A 112 -14.11 6.36 -16.31
C CYS A 112 -13.33 5.07 -16.62
N ALA A 113 -12.11 4.99 -16.11
CA ALA A 113 -11.27 3.79 -16.13
C ALA A 113 -10.65 3.60 -14.73
N ILE A 114 -10.58 2.35 -14.27
CA ILE A 114 -9.95 2.00 -13.00
C ILE A 114 -8.64 1.28 -13.31
N VAL A 115 -7.53 1.85 -12.85
CA VAL A 115 -6.20 1.25 -12.99
C VAL A 115 -5.73 0.82 -11.61
N THR A 116 -5.50 -0.48 -11.44
CA THR A 116 -4.82 -1.01 -10.27
C THR A 116 -3.37 -1.26 -10.61
N ALA A 117 -2.48 -0.57 -9.90
CA ALA A 117 -1.04 -0.70 -10.10
C ALA A 117 -0.37 -0.90 -8.76
N CYS A 118 0.51 -1.90 -8.69
CA CYS A 118 1.41 -2.03 -7.56
C CYS A 118 2.69 -1.23 -7.85
N ARG A 119 2.95 -0.20 -7.05
CA ARG A 119 4.25 0.51 -7.06
C ARG A 119 5.44 -0.38 -6.64
N ARG A 120 5.24 -1.68 -6.45
CA ARG A 120 6.25 -2.61 -5.92
C ARG A 120 6.26 -3.93 -6.67
N ARG A 121 6.13 -3.91 -8.00
CA ARG A 121 6.26 -5.11 -8.83
C ARG A 121 7.63 -5.76 -8.60
N ARG A 122 7.64 -7.00 -8.13
CA ARG A 122 8.77 -7.90 -8.30
C ARG A 122 8.53 -8.63 -9.62
N SER A 123 9.26 -8.28 -10.68
CA SER A 123 9.40 -9.20 -11.80
C SER A 123 10.29 -10.33 -11.31
N MET A 124 9.66 -11.41 -10.86
CA MET A 124 10.35 -12.70 -10.75
C MET A 124 9.71 -13.61 -11.80
N CYS A 125 10.11 -13.41 -13.04
CA CYS A 125 10.24 -14.56 -13.93
C CYS A 125 11.43 -15.36 -13.39
N MET A 126 11.16 -16.31 -12.50
CA MET A 126 12.05 -17.45 -12.33
C MET A 126 11.73 -18.39 -13.51
N PRO A 127 12.72 -18.87 -14.27
CA PRO A 127 12.47 -19.87 -15.29
C PRO A 127 12.02 -21.15 -14.57
N SER A 128 10.91 -21.70 -15.06
CA SER A 128 10.50 -23.06 -14.77
C SER A 128 11.67 -24.00 -15.09
N ASN A 129 12.04 -24.84 -14.13
CA ASN A 129 12.83 -26.04 -14.36
C ASN A 129 11.99 -27.23 -13.90
#